data_AF-A0A9E5LDH6-F1
#
_entry.id   AF-A0A9E5LDH6-F1
#
_cell.length_a   1.000
_cell.length_b   1.000
_cell.length_c   1.000
_cell.angle_alpha   90.00
_cell.angle_beta   90.00
_cell.angle_gamma   90.00
#
_symmetry.space_group_name_H-M   'P 1'
#
loop_
_entity.id
_entity.type
_entity.pdbx_description
1 polymer ?
#
loop_
_entity_poly.entity_id
_entity_poly.type
_entity_poly.pdbx_seq_one_letter_code
_entity_poly.pdbx_strand_id
1 'polypeptide(L)'
;MKNDTVSNDLSIQFLGAIAVTVGLVATCPTSAAEQDSLSESSLTGAPQPEARLLSAFFGLDNDLPFAANRLCWGASGEDGMPVVFSQTLDADTLQPEDFEVTSKSGAVHTPNCATLRPAQDEGELRTVLLIGEFGDAPDNPPVSVKVVGDLLSDGSPAINFKGTQVDVTPLADGPSLVLAESVSEKQWTQETNSTRCPQGVKQIIRVTWNGGVRRPDRREAQ
;
A
#
# COMPACT_ATOMS: atom_id res chain seq x y z
N MET A 1 58.51 -47.54 -45.47
CA MET A 1 58.84 -46.12 -45.23
C MET A 1 58.81 -45.95 -43.73
N LYS A 2 59.98 -45.98 -43.08
CA LYS A 2 60.75 -44.78 -42.67
C LYS A 2 59.86 -43.88 -41.80
N ASN A 3 60.02 -43.98 -40.48
CA ASN A 3 60.93 -43.14 -39.66
C ASN A 3 60.20 -41.86 -39.29
N ASP A 4 60.29 -41.26 -38.11
CA ASP A 4 60.89 -41.50 -36.79
C ASP A 4 60.04 -40.60 -35.86
N THR A 5 60.07 -40.66 -34.53
CA THR A 5 61.00 -40.01 -33.59
C THR A 5 60.09 -39.59 -32.41
N VAL A 6 60.42 -39.49 -31.13
CA VAL A 6 61.64 -39.52 -30.32
C VAL A 6 61.21 -40.16 -28.98
N SER A 7 61.95 -41.13 -28.48
CA SER A 7 61.97 -41.48 -27.06
C SER A 7 63.26 -40.91 -26.49
N ASN A 8 63.15 -39.98 -25.53
CA ASN A 8 64.29 -39.51 -24.76
C ASN A 8 64.29 -40.21 -23.40
N ASP A 9 65.33 -41.00 -23.21
CA ASP A 9 65.87 -41.44 -21.93
C ASP A 9 66.18 -40.24 -21.03
N LEU A 10 65.86 -40.34 -19.73
CA LEU A 10 66.79 -39.92 -18.69
C LEU A 10 66.45 -40.59 -17.34
N SER A 11 67.21 -41.64 -17.07
CA SER A 11 67.82 -42.02 -15.79
C SER A 11 67.57 -41.04 -14.62
N ILE A 12 67.11 -41.56 -13.48
CA ILE A 12 67.89 -41.59 -12.23
C ILE A 12 67.18 -42.45 -11.17
N GLN A 13 68.03 -43.25 -10.54
CA GLN A 13 67.80 -44.25 -9.54
C GLN A 13 67.34 -43.67 -8.19
N PHE A 14 66.58 -44.48 -7.44
CA PHE A 14 66.80 -44.88 -6.03
C PHE A 14 65.49 -44.95 -5.23
N LEU A 15 65.10 -46.21 -4.96
CA LEU A 15 64.77 -46.77 -3.65
C LEU A 15 63.78 -46.02 -2.75
N GLY A 16 62.62 -46.64 -2.51
CA GLY A 16 61.77 -46.28 -1.38
C GLY A 16 60.44 -47.00 -1.37
N ALA A 17 60.45 -48.23 -0.87
CA ALA A 17 59.33 -49.12 -0.65
C ALA A 17 58.04 -48.45 -0.11
N ILE A 18 56.87 -48.94 -0.56
CA ILE A 18 55.92 -49.79 0.18
C ILE A 18 54.59 -49.75 -0.57
N ALA A 19 54.15 -50.93 -1.01
CA ALA A 19 52.83 -51.15 -1.58
C ALA A 19 51.78 -51.12 -0.46
N VAL A 20 50.77 -50.26 -0.57
CA VAL A 20 49.47 -50.49 0.04
C VAL A 20 48.40 -50.20 -1.02
N THR A 21 47.72 -51.26 -1.42
CA THR A 21 46.50 -51.26 -2.22
C THR A 21 45.42 -50.42 -1.53
N VAL A 22 45.06 -49.28 -2.13
CA VAL A 22 43.88 -48.51 -1.73
C VAL A 22 42.67 -49.21 -2.33
N GLY A 23 41.92 -49.92 -1.49
CA GLY A 23 40.58 -50.38 -1.82
C GLY A 23 39.65 -49.17 -1.96
N LEU A 24 39.05 -49.02 -3.14
CA LEU A 24 38.03 -48.02 -3.43
C LEU A 24 36.76 -48.38 -2.66
N VAL A 25 36.54 -47.78 -1.49
CA VAL A 25 35.23 -47.81 -0.82
C VAL A 25 34.47 -46.58 -1.30
N ALA A 26 33.52 -46.79 -2.22
CA ALA A 26 32.55 -45.78 -2.58
C ALA A 26 31.56 -45.62 -1.42
N THR A 27 31.87 -44.73 -0.49
CA THR A 27 30.89 -44.23 0.48
C THR A 27 30.06 -43.14 -0.21
N CYS A 28 28.75 -43.37 -0.27
CA CYS A 28 27.81 -42.33 -0.66
C CYS A 28 27.93 -41.20 0.39
N PRO A 29 28.21 -39.94 0.01
CA PRO A 29 28.17 -38.87 0.99
C PRO A 29 26.72 -38.70 1.43
N THR A 30 26.45 -39.04 2.69
CA THR A 30 25.29 -38.52 3.42
C THR A 30 25.34 -37.01 3.27
N SER A 31 24.44 -36.45 2.47
CA SER A 31 24.20 -35.02 2.41
C SER A 31 23.89 -34.57 3.84
N ALA A 32 24.77 -33.71 4.38
CA ALA A 32 24.50 -33.02 5.62
C ALA A 32 23.14 -32.33 5.42
N ALA A 33 22.16 -32.72 6.24
CA ALA A 33 20.93 -31.97 6.35
C ALA A 33 21.33 -30.57 6.81
N GLU A 34 21.28 -29.62 5.87
CA GLU A 34 21.30 -28.20 6.15
C GLU A 34 20.05 -27.95 7.00
N GLN A 35 20.24 -27.92 8.32
CA GLN A 35 19.25 -27.38 9.24
C GLN A 35 19.18 -25.89 8.96
N ASP A 36 18.41 -25.53 7.94
CA ASP A 36 17.89 -24.20 7.77
C ASP A 36 17.04 -23.92 9.01
N SER A 37 17.68 -23.27 10.00
CA SER A 37 17.03 -22.77 11.19
C SER A 37 16.13 -21.62 10.74
N LEU A 38 14.97 -21.97 10.19
CA LEU A 38 13.88 -21.04 10.02
C LEU A 38 13.49 -20.58 11.41
N SER A 39 13.97 -19.40 11.79
CA SER A 39 13.61 -18.70 13.01
C SER A 39 12.09 -18.68 13.13
N GLU A 40 11.57 -19.50 14.05
CA GLU A 40 10.18 -19.55 14.54
C GLU A 40 9.80 -18.25 15.29
N SER A 41 10.25 -17.10 14.80
CA SER A 41 10.10 -15.79 15.45
C SER A 41 9.45 -14.74 14.54
N SER A 42 8.83 -15.15 13.43
CA SER A 42 8.19 -14.22 12.49
C SER A 42 6.65 -14.34 12.41
N LEU A 43 6.01 -15.20 13.22
CA LEU A 43 4.55 -15.39 13.19
C LEU A 43 3.79 -14.86 14.41
N THR A 44 4.44 -14.03 15.23
CA THR A 44 3.81 -13.40 16.41
C THR A 44 4.20 -11.93 16.51
N GLY A 45 3.68 -11.16 15.58
CA GLY A 45 3.59 -9.70 15.69
C GLY A 45 2.60 -9.23 14.65
N ALA A 46 1.44 -8.71 15.07
CA ALA A 46 0.68 -7.85 14.17
C ALA A 46 1.64 -6.75 13.69
N PRO A 47 1.69 -6.44 12.37
CA PRO A 47 2.51 -5.34 11.88
C PRO A 47 2.25 -4.12 12.74
N GLN A 48 3.30 -3.47 13.24
CA GLN A 48 3.13 -2.21 13.94
C GLN A 48 2.44 -1.24 12.97
N PRO A 49 1.41 -0.51 13.41
CA PRO A 49 0.74 0.41 12.51
C PRO A 49 1.76 1.45 12.03
N GLU A 50 1.90 1.56 10.71
CA GLU A 50 2.87 2.45 10.05
C GLU A 50 2.11 3.60 9.36
N ALA A 51 2.69 4.79 9.38
CA ALA A 51 2.17 5.94 8.65
C ALA A 51 2.34 5.72 7.15
N ARG A 52 1.24 5.50 6.43
CA ARG A 52 1.26 5.35 4.97
C ARG A 52 -0.04 5.87 4.35
N LEU A 53 0.10 6.55 3.21
CA LEU A 53 -1.02 6.78 2.29
C LEU A 53 -1.23 5.52 1.45
N LEU A 54 -2.40 4.92 1.53
CA LEU A 54 -2.75 3.72 0.76
C LEU A 54 -3.08 4.06 -0.70
N SER A 55 -3.68 5.23 -0.94
CA SER A 55 -4.00 5.70 -2.29
C SER A 55 -4.35 7.19 -2.30
N ALA A 56 -4.12 7.84 -3.43
CA ALA A 56 -4.82 9.05 -3.83
C ALA A 56 -5.46 8.79 -5.21
N PHE A 57 -6.72 9.16 -5.42
CA PHE A 57 -7.41 8.97 -6.69
C PHE A 57 -7.91 10.30 -7.22
N PHE A 58 -7.54 10.67 -8.44
CA PHE A 58 -8.07 11.86 -9.10
C PHE A 58 -9.51 11.58 -9.52
N GLY A 59 -10.47 11.80 -8.60
CA GLY A 59 -11.79 11.20 -8.70
C GLY A 59 -12.82 12.03 -9.46
N LEU A 60 -12.65 13.35 -9.51
CA LEU A 60 -13.45 14.28 -10.28
C LEU A 60 -12.52 15.38 -10.79
N ASP A 61 -12.63 15.70 -12.08
CA ASP A 61 -11.86 16.70 -12.80
C ASP A 61 -12.81 17.85 -13.17
N ASN A 62 -12.74 18.94 -12.41
CA ASN A 62 -13.69 20.06 -12.40
C ASN A 62 -15.18 19.67 -12.35
N ASP A 63 -15.52 18.52 -11.76
CA ASP A 63 -16.85 17.92 -11.84
C ASP A 63 -17.49 17.70 -10.45
N LEU A 64 -17.00 18.37 -9.41
CA LEU A 64 -17.71 18.38 -8.14
C LEU A 64 -19.10 19.02 -8.29
N PRO A 65 -20.17 18.32 -7.89
CA PRO A 65 -21.53 18.81 -8.11
C PRO A 65 -21.82 20.02 -7.21
N PHE A 66 -22.83 20.82 -7.57
CA PHE A 66 -23.27 21.97 -6.76
C PHE A 66 -23.52 21.63 -5.28
N ALA A 67 -23.98 20.41 -4.98
CA ALA A 67 -24.18 19.91 -3.63
C ALA A 67 -22.89 19.86 -2.79
N ALA A 68 -21.71 19.77 -3.41
CA ALA A 68 -20.40 19.78 -2.76
C ALA A 68 -20.13 21.09 -2.02
N ASN A 69 -20.82 22.19 -2.37
CA ASN A 69 -20.76 23.45 -1.62
C ASN A 69 -21.18 23.30 -0.14
N ARG A 70 -21.88 22.21 0.22
CA ARG A 70 -22.20 21.87 1.62
C ARG A 70 -21.00 21.30 2.39
N LEU A 71 -19.99 20.80 1.68
CA LEU A 71 -18.76 20.27 2.28
C LEU A 71 -17.70 21.36 2.43
N CYS A 72 -17.58 22.21 1.41
CA CYS A 72 -16.61 23.28 1.30
C CYS A 72 -17.21 24.39 0.44
N TRP A 73 -17.21 25.63 0.92
CA TRP A 73 -17.77 26.75 0.16
C TRP A 73 -16.96 26.99 -1.11
N GLY A 74 -17.62 26.98 -2.28
CA GLY A 74 -16.95 27.14 -3.57
C GLY A 74 -16.49 25.82 -4.20
N ALA A 75 -16.74 24.67 -3.58
CA ALA A 75 -16.34 23.37 -4.12
C ALA A 75 -16.99 22.96 -5.45
N SER A 76 -18.10 23.58 -5.85
CA SER A 76 -18.78 23.23 -7.10
C SER A 76 -17.89 23.54 -8.31
N GLY A 77 -17.64 22.54 -9.15
CA GLY A 77 -16.79 22.67 -10.34
C GLY A 77 -15.29 22.59 -10.06
N GLU A 78 -14.89 22.31 -8.81
CA GLU A 78 -13.50 22.00 -8.45
C GLU A 78 -13.24 20.50 -8.60
N ASP A 79 -11.98 20.10 -8.42
CA ASP A 79 -11.58 18.70 -8.37
C ASP A 79 -11.93 18.06 -7.04
N GLY A 80 -12.20 16.75 -7.09
CA GLY A 80 -12.42 15.92 -5.92
C GLY A 80 -11.41 14.79 -5.88
N MET A 81 -10.55 14.78 -4.86
CA MET A 81 -9.49 13.78 -4.71
C MET A 81 -9.55 13.08 -3.35
N PRO A 82 -10.18 11.91 -3.24
CA PRO A 82 -10.07 11.05 -2.05
C PRO A 82 -8.64 10.52 -1.86
N VAL A 83 -8.16 10.65 -0.63
CA VAL A 83 -6.87 10.15 -0.14
C VAL A 83 -7.13 9.21 1.03
N VAL A 84 -6.68 7.96 0.91
CA VAL A 84 -6.92 6.90 1.90
C VAL A 84 -5.67 6.66 2.71
N PHE A 85 -5.81 6.63 4.03
CA PHE A 85 -4.70 6.46 4.98
C PHE A 85 -4.63 5.02 5.50
N SER A 86 -3.48 4.62 6.04
CA SER A 86 -3.33 3.30 6.68
C SER A 86 -4.08 3.20 8.00
N GLN A 87 -4.23 4.32 8.72
CA GLN A 87 -4.94 4.44 10.00
C GLN A 87 -6.07 5.46 9.90
N THR A 88 -7.02 5.41 10.83
CA THR A 88 -7.98 6.49 11.07
C THR A 88 -7.29 7.72 11.63
N LEU A 89 -7.85 8.90 11.34
CA LEU A 89 -7.24 10.20 11.60
C LEU A 89 -7.93 10.93 12.75
N ASP A 90 -7.13 11.66 13.51
CA ASP A 90 -7.64 12.67 14.42
C ASP A 90 -8.10 13.89 13.62
N ALA A 91 -9.42 14.07 13.56
CA ALA A 91 -10.07 15.12 12.79
C ALA A 91 -9.64 16.54 13.22
N ASP A 92 -9.22 16.72 14.48
CA ASP A 92 -8.80 18.03 14.99
C ASP A 92 -7.43 18.45 14.43
N THR A 93 -6.65 17.49 13.93
CA THR A 93 -5.34 17.75 13.30
C THR A 93 -5.42 17.97 11.80
N LEU A 94 -6.58 17.75 11.18
CA LEU A 94 -6.74 17.82 9.73
C LEU A 94 -6.96 19.24 9.22
N GLN A 95 -6.03 19.74 8.42
CA GLN A 95 -6.09 21.01 7.71
C GLN A 95 -5.78 20.86 6.22
N PRO A 96 -6.31 21.72 5.33
CA PRO A 96 -5.96 21.70 3.91
C PRO A 96 -4.46 21.88 3.67
N GLU A 97 -3.79 22.72 4.45
CA GLU A 97 -2.35 23.03 4.35
C GLU A 97 -1.45 21.86 4.74
N ASP A 98 -2.00 20.78 5.31
CA ASP A 98 -1.23 19.57 5.57
C ASP A 98 -0.87 18.82 4.28
N PHE A 99 -1.43 19.22 3.14
CA PHE A 99 -1.28 18.51 1.87
C PHE A 99 -0.65 19.37 0.77
N GLU A 100 0.17 18.72 -0.04
CA GLU A 100 0.64 19.21 -1.33
C GLU A 100 0.25 18.21 -2.42
N VAL A 101 -0.39 18.71 -3.49
CA VAL A 101 -0.69 17.94 -4.69
C VAL A 101 0.20 18.46 -5.82
N THR A 102 0.98 17.58 -6.43
CA THR A 102 1.87 17.94 -7.54
C THR A 102 1.24 17.51 -8.86
N SER A 103 1.10 18.43 -9.80
CA SER A 103 0.66 18.13 -11.18
C SER A 103 1.81 17.66 -12.06
N LYS A 104 1.47 17.07 -13.20
CA LYS A 104 2.44 16.56 -14.18
C LYS A 104 3.45 17.61 -14.66
N SER A 105 3.05 18.88 -14.70
CA SER A 105 3.92 20.03 -15.01
C SER A 105 4.93 20.37 -13.91
N GLY A 106 4.76 19.79 -12.72
CA GLY A 106 5.54 20.10 -11.52
C GLY A 106 4.98 21.24 -10.67
N ALA A 107 3.83 21.82 -11.04
CA ALA A 107 3.16 22.78 -10.18
C ALA A 107 2.65 22.10 -8.90
N VAL A 108 2.81 22.79 -7.77
CA VAL A 108 2.38 22.31 -6.45
C VAL A 108 1.16 23.11 -6.02
N HIS A 109 0.13 22.38 -5.61
CA HIS A 109 -1.19 22.90 -5.27
C HIS A 109 -1.51 22.57 -3.82
N THR A 110 -1.97 23.57 -3.07
CA THR A 110 -2.56 23.36 -1.74
C THR A 110 -4.08 23.23 -1.92
N PRO A 111 -4.73 22.21 -1.36
CA PRO A 111 -6.18 22.09 -1.41
C PRO A 111 -6.89 23.32 -0.82
N ASN A 112 -8.03 23.68 -1.42
CA ASN A 112 -8.92 24.70 -0.85
C ASN A 112 -9.61 24.17 0.42
N CYS A 113 -9.92 22.88 0.45
CA CYS A 113 -10.51 22.19 1.59
C CYS A 113 -9.99 20.75 1.72
N ALA A 114 -9.91 20.27 2.95
CA ALA A 114 -9.73 18.86 3.30
C ALA A 114 -10.84 18.46 4.27
N THR A 115 -11.50 17.33 4.03
CA THR A 115 -12.60 16.88 4.88
C THR A 115 -12.70 15.36 4.97
N LEU A 116 -13.05 14.83 6.13
CA LEU A 116 -13.39 13.40 6.30
C LEU A 116 -14.80 13.07 5.80
N ARG A 117 -15.57 14.06 5.35
CA ARG A 117 -16.91 13.82 4.81
C ARG A 117 -16.86 13.22 3.39
N PRO A 118 -17.77 12.28 3.07
CA PRO A 118 -18.86 11.79 3.91
C PRO A 118 -18.48 10.68 4.92
N ALA A 119 -17.27 10.14 4.88
CA ALA A 119 -16.79 9.03 5.71
C ALA A 119 -16.50 9.42 7.18
N GLN A 120 -17.54 9.83 7.91
CA GLN A 120 -17.43 10.31 9.29
C GLN A 120 -17.95 9.35 10.36
N ASP A 121 -18.47 8.18 9.97
CA ASP A 121 -18.92 7.19 10.94
C ASP A 121 -17.73 6.53 11.66
N GLU A 122 -18.01 5.86 12.78
CA GLU A 122 -16.96 5.28 13.62
C GLU A 122 -16.11 4.24 12.87
N GLY A 123 -14.80 4.49 12.84
CA GLY A 123 -13.82 3.70 12.09
C GLY A 123 -13.84 3.94 10.57
N GLU A 124 -14.55 4.96 10.08
CA GLU A 124 -14.51 5.40 8.67
C GLU A 124 -13.60 6.60 8.42
N LEU A 125 -13.06 7.22 9.49
CA LEU A 125 -12.19 8.41 9.51
C LEU A 125 -10.80 8.22 8.86
N ARG A 126 -10.73 7.43 7.78
CA ARG A 126 -9.52 7.03 7.07
C ARG A 126 -9.39 7.69 5.70
N THR A 127 -10.49 8.22 5.16
CA THR A 127 -10.50 8.84 3.83
C THR A 127 -10.69 10.34 3.95
N VAL A 128 -9.69 11.10 3.52
CA VAL A 128 -9.78 12.55 3.37
C VAL A 128 -10.18 12.85 1.93
N LEU A 129 -11.25 13.61 1.73
CA LEU A 129 -11.55 14.25 0.46
C LEU A 129 -10.83 15.59 0.39
N LEU A 130 -9.85 15.70 -0.52
CA LEU A 130 -9.25 16.97 -0.91
C LEU A 130 -10.11 17.61 -2.01
N ILE A 131 -10.33 18.92 -1.89
CA ILE A 131 -11.10 19.72 -2.84
C ILE A 131 -10.26 20.93 -3.23
N GLY A 132 -10.13 21.18 -4.53
CA GLY A 132 -9.34 22.29 -5.08
C GLY A 132 -9.11 22.14 -6.58
N GLU A 133 -8.20 22.95 -7.12
CA GLU A 133 -7.73 22.86 -8.50
C GLU A 133 -6.35 22.22 -8.52
N PHE A 134 -6.24 21.03 -9.08
CA PHE A 134 -5.05 20.18 -9.06
C PHE A 134 -4.47 19.90 -10.46
N GLY A 135 -5.10 20.45 -11.51
CA GLY A 135 -4.73 20.32 -12.91
C GLY A 135 -5.61 19.35 -13.69
N ASP A 136 -5.77 19.62 -14.99
CA ASP A 136 -6.74 18.92 -15.84
C ASP A 136 -6.17 17.66 -16.53
N ALA A 137 -6.98 16.60 -16.60
CA ALA A 137 -6.67 15.46 -17.47
C ALA A 137 -7.11 15.73 -18.93
N PRO A 138 -6.38 15.20 -19.93
CA PRO A 138 -5.18 14.38 -19.84
C PRO A 138 -3.85 15.19 -19.86
N ASP A 139 -3.93 16.51 -20.02
CA ASP A 139 -2.77 17.34 -20.36
C ASP A 139 -1.85 17.55 -19.15
N ASN A 140 -2.40 17.95 -18.01
CA ASN A 140 -1.67 18.25 -16.78
C ASN A 140 -2.34 17.66 -15.51
N PRO A 141 -2.63 16.35 -15.45
CA PRO A 141 -3.27 15.77 -14.29
C PRO A 141 -2.36 15.81 -13.04
N PRO A 142 -2.95 15.71 -11.83
CA PRO A 142 -2.19 15.45 -10.60
C PRO A 142 -1.47 14.09 -10.67
N VAL A 143 -0.23 14.05 -10.19
CA VAL A 143 0.63 12.85 -10.23
C VAL A 143 1.06 12.35 -8.86
N SER A 144 1.08 13.20 -7.82
CA SER A 144 1.41 12.76 -6.45
C SER A 144 0.71 13.61 -5.40
N VAL A 145 0.40 13.00 -4.25
CA VAL A 145 -0.02 13.70 -3.03
C VAL A 145 1.00 13.45 -1.93
N LYS A 146 1.37 14.50 -1.21
CA LYS A 146 2.28 14.44 -0.06
C LYS A 146 1.63 15.10 1.16
N VAL A 147 1.85 14.50 2.33
CA VAL A 147 1.52 15.15 3.62
C VAL A 147 2.74 15.93 4.09
N VAL A 148 2.60 17.24 4.25
CA VAL A 148 3.66 18.16 4.69
C VAL A 148 3.45 18.72 6.09
N GLY A 149 2.20 18.74 6.56
CA GLY A 149 1.84 19.15 7.91
C GLY A 149 1.84 17.99 8.92
N ASP A 150 1.59 18.32 10.18
CA ASP A 150 1.55 17.36 11.29
C ASP A 150 0.14 16.77 11.43
N LEU A 151 -0.17 15.80 10.56
CA LEU A 151 -1.45 15.09 10.53
C LEU A 151 -1.36 13.78 11.33
N LEU A 152 -2.20 13.63 12.36
CA LEU A 152 -2.11 12.52 13.31
C LEU A 152 -3.22 11.48 13.14
N SER A 153 -2.91 10.22 13.47
CA SER A 153 -3.92 9.19 13.69
C SER A 153 -4.67 9.41 15.01
N ASP A 154 -5.92 8.93 15.10
CA ASP A 154 -6.71 8.93 16.34
C ASP A 154 -6.36 7.79 17.33
N GLY A 155 -5.45 6.89 16.93
CA GLY A 155 -4.96 5.79 17.76
C GLY A 155 -4.06 6.23 18.93
N SER A 156 -3.80 5.29 19.84
CA SER A 156 -2.87 5.48 20.96
C SER A 156 -1.79 4.38 20.97
N PRO A 157 -0.50 4.71 20.75
CA PRO A 157 0.03 6.05 20.50
C PRO A 157 -0.39 6.59 19.13
N ALA A 158 -0.47 7.92 19.02
CA ALA A 158 -0.72 8.59 17.76
C ALA A 158 0.49 8.47 16.82
N ILE A 159 0.21 8.26 15.54
CA ILE A 159 1.17 8.16 14.44
C ILE A 159 1.02 9.41 13.58
N ASN A 160 2.15 10.02 13.22
CA ASN A 160 2.16 11.20 12.37
C ASN A 160 2.43 10.81 10.91
N PHE A 161 1.61 11.33 9.99
CA PHE A 161 1.69 11.07 8.55
C PHE A 161 2.60 12.05 7.79
N LYS A 162 3.18 13.03 8.46
CA LYS A 162 4.11 13.98 7.86
C LYS A 162 5.25 13.30 7.10
N GLY A 163 5.46 13.73 5.86
CA GLY A 163 6.47 13.20 4.96
C GLY A 163 6.03 11.98 4.16
N THR A 164 4.84 11.42 4.41
CA THR A 164 4.28 10.36 3.56
C THR A 164 3.86 10.91 2.20
N GLN A 165 3.96 10.07 1.16
CA GLN A 165 3.61 10.40 -0.21
C GLN A 165 3.03 9.18 -0.92
N VAL A 166 2.14 9.41 -1.89
CA VAL A 166 1.63 8.38 -2.79
C VAL A 166 1.44 8.94 -4.19
N ASP A 167 1.60 8.08 -5.19
CA ASP A 167 1.25 8.40 -6.57
C ASP A 167 -0.26 8.51 -6.73
N VAL A 168 -0.69 9.44 -7.57
CA VAL A 168 -2.12 9.62 -7.88
C VAL A 168 -2.55 8.60 -8.92
N THR A 169 -3.61 7.87 -8.60
CA THR A 169 -4.32 7.02 -9.56
C THR A 169 -5.13 7.91 -10.51
N PRO A 170 -4.89 7.85 -11.84
CA PRO A 170 -5.60 8.65 -12.82
C PRO A 170 -7.11 8.37 -12.85
N LEU A 171 -7.91 9.40 -13.17
CA LEU A 171 -9.37 9.28 -13.31
C LEU A 171 -9.80 8.17 -14.28
N ALA A 172 -9.09 8.04 -15.41
CA ALA A 172 -9.40 7.09 -16.46
C ALA A 172 -9.25 5.62 -16.04
N ASP A 173 -8.47 5.34 -14.99
CA ASP A 173 -8.24 3.97 -14.49
C ASP A 173 -9.43 3.48 -13.65
N GLY A 174 -10.27 4.40 -13.18
CA GLY A 174 -11.43 4.10 -12.35
C GLY A 174 -11.07 3.69 -10.92
N PRO A 175 -12.10 3.49 -10.06
CA PRO A 175 -11.88 3.13 -8.67
C PRO A 175 -11.44 1.67 -8.50
N SER A 176 -10.64 1.41 -7.47
CA SER A 176 -10.18 0.08 -7.06
C SER A 176 -10.32 -0.10 -5.54
N LEU A 177 -10.37 -1.36 -5.10
CA LEU A 177 -10.36 -1.70 -3.67
C LEU A 177 -8.92 -1.60 -3.16
N VAL A 178 -8.70 -0.79 -2.14
CA VAL A 178 -7.36 -0.50 -1.59
C VAL A 178 -7.16 -1.01 -0.17
N LEU A 179 -8.25 -1.36 0.52
CA LEU A 179 -8.20 -1.94 1.85
C LEU A 179 -9.37 -2.89 2.08
N ALA A 180 -9.10 -3.97 2.80
CA ALA A 180 -10.11 -4.87 3.34
C ALA A 180 -9.67 -5.33 4.73
N GLU A 181 -10.52 -5.15 5.72
CA GLU A 181 -10.22 -5.47 7.12
C GLU A 181 -11.39 -6.19 7.78
N SER A 182 -11.07 -7.12 8.69
CA SER A 182 -12.08 -7.72 9.55
C SER A 182 -12.56 -6.71 10.58
N VAL A 183 -13.87 -6.50 10.68
CA VAL A 183 -14.48 -5.70 11.74
C VAL A 183 -14.65 -6.58 12.98
N SER A 184 -14.22 -6.08 14.14
CA SER A 184 -14.33 -6.82 15.40
C SER A 184 -15.79 -6.99 15.82
N GLU A 185 -16.13 -8.11 16.48
CA GLU A 185 -17.50 -8.39 16.95
C GLU A 185 -18.09 -7.27 17.81
N LYS A 186 -17.23 -6.53 18.55
CA LYS A 186 -17.63 -5.38 19.37
C LYS A 186 -18.22 -4.21 18.57
N GLN A 187 -17.83 -4.09 17.30
CA GLN A 187 -18.29 -3.04 16.40
C GLN A 187 -19.49 -3.49 15.55
N TRP A 188 -19.87 -4.78 15.59
CA TRP A 188 -21.01 -5.29 14.82
C TRP A 188 -22.35 -4.74 15.33
N THR A 189 -22.40 -4.30 16.59
CA THR A 189 -23.63 -3.83 17.25
C THR A 189 -23.80 -2.31 17.25
N GLN A 190 -22.91 -1.57 16.60
CA GLN A 190 -23.05 -0.12 16.47
C GLN A 190 -24.18 0.17 15.46
N GLU A 191 -25.27 0.79 15.93
CA GLU A 191 -26.34 1.27 15.06
C GLU A 191 -25.81 2.47 14.27
N THR A 192 -25.33 2.22 13.07
CA THR A 192 -25.10 3.25 12.05
C THR A 192 -26.43 3.51 11.31
N ASN A 193 -26.52 4.60 10.55
CA ASN A 193 -27.66 4.87 9.67
C ASN A 193 -27.79 3.86 8.49
N SER A 194 -26.96 2.82 8.48
CA SER A 194 -26.90 1.77 7.46
C SER A 194 -27.70 0.53 7.85
N THR A 195 -28.00 -0.30 6.85
CA THR A 195 -28.71 -1.57 7.00
C THR A 195 -28.11 -2.45 8.10
N ARG A 196 -28.96 -2.94 9.02
CA ARG A 196 -28.55 -3.91 10.04
C ARG A 196 -27.94 -5.15 9.38
N CYS A 197 -26.83 -5.63 9.94
CA CYS A 197 -26.22 -6.87 9.51
C CYS A 197 -27.21 -8.04 9.63
N PRO A 198 -27.30 -8.95 8.64
CA PRO A 198 -28.18 -10.12 8.70
C PRO A 198 -27.93 -10.99 9.94
N GLN A 199 -28.95 -11.72 10.40
CA GLN A 199 -28.77 -12.68 11.49
C GLN A 199 -27.84 -13.82 11.07
N GLY A 200 -27.00 -14.28 12.00
CA GLY A 200 -26.08 -15.40 11.76
C GLY A 200 -24.77 -15.05 11.05
N VAL A 201 -24.47 -13.75 10.87
CA VAL A 201 -23.17 -13.28 10.37
C VAL A 201 -22.03 -13.86 11.22
N LYS A 202 -21.02 -14.40 10.52
CA LYS A 202 -19.81 -14.98 11.13
C LYS A 202 -18.58 -14.09 11.02
N GLN A 203 -18.62 -13.13 10.10
CA GLN A 203 -17.54 -12.20 9.85
C GLN A 203 -18.10 -10.99 9.10
N ILE A 204 -17.63 -9.80 9.46
CA ILE A 204 -17.84 -8.58 8.69
C ILE A 204 -16.48 -8.16 8.13
N ILE A 205 -16.42 -7.92 6.83
CA ILE A 205 -15.27 -7.29 6.18
C ILE A 205 -15.66 -5.87 5.78
N ARG A 206 -14.94 -4.89 6.31
CA ARG A 206 -15.02 -3.51 5.84
C ARG A 206 -14.04 -3.34 4.70
N VAL A 207 -14.50 -2.79 3.59
CA VAL A 207 -13.68 -2.52 2.41
C VAL A 207 -13.63 -1.03 2.13
N THR A 208 -12.47 -0.54 1.69
CA THR A 208 -12.30 0.84 1.24
C THR A 208 -11.96 0.84 -0.24
N TRP A 209 -12.72 1.62 -0.99
CA TRP A 209 -12.45 1.95 -2.38
C TRP A 209 -11.75 3.29 -2.44
N ASN A 210 -10.75 3.44 -3.30
CA ASN A 210 -10.04 4.71 -3.45
C ASN A 210 -10.87 5.79 -4.17
N GLY A 211 -11.95 5.42 -4.84
CA GLY A 211 -12.81 6.34 -5.58
C GLY A 211 -14.30 5.97 -5.47
N GLY A 212 -15.16 6.86 -5.98
CA GLY A 212 -16.61 6.69 -5.90
C GLY A 212 -17.10 5.46 -6.66
N VAL A 213 -17.66 4.49 -5.94
CA VAL A 213 -18.37 3.35 -6.52
C VAL A 213 -19.88 3.57 -6.44
N ARG A 214 -20.60 3.15 -7.48
CA ARG A 214 -22.06 3.16 -7.50
C ARG A 214 -22.58 1.79 -7.86
N ARG A 215 -23.78 1.49 -7.39
CA ARG A 215 -24.51 0.29 -7.83
C ARG A 215 -24.76 0.34 -9.34
N PRO A 216 -24.91 -0.81 -10.01
CA PRO A 216 -25.26 -0.84 -11.44
C PRO A 216 -26.55 -0.07 -11.77
N ASP A 217 -27.50 -0.01 -10.84
CA ASP A 217 -28.76 0.73 -10.98
C ASP A 217 -28.65 2.23 -10.61
N ARG A 218 -27.44 2.70 -10.28
CA ARG A 218 -27.10 4.08 -9.88
C ARG A 218 -27.83 4.60 -8.64
N ARG A 219 -28.49 3.73 -7.86
CA ARG A 219 -29.06 4.10 -6.57
C ARG A 219 -27.98 4.07 -5.49
N GLU A 220 -28.13 4.90 -4.47
CA GLU A 220 -27.29 4.81 -3.27
C GLU A 220 -27.50 3.45 -2.57
N ALA A 221 -26.47 2.98 -1.88
CA ALA A 221 -26.59 1.83 -1.01
C ALA A 221 -27.48 2.22 0.18
N GLN A 222 -28.54 1.44 0.45
CA GLN A 222 -29.42 1.60 1.61
C GLN A 222 -28.93 0.72 2.76
#